data_AF-A0A3M7SL12-F1
#
_entry.id   AF-A0A3M7SL12-F1
#
_cell.length_a   1.000
_cell.length_b   1.000
_cell.length_c   1.000
_cell.angle_alpha   90.00
_cell.angle_beta   90.00
_cell.angle_gamma   90.00
#
_symmetry.space_group_name_H-M   'P 1'
#
loop_
_entity.id
_entity.type
_entity.pdbx_description
1 polymer ?
#
loop_
_entity_poly.entity_id
_entity_poly.type
_entity_poly.pdbx_seq_one_letter_code
_entity_poly.pdbx_strand_id
1 'polypeptide(L)'
;MCGDGANDCGALKAANSGISLSNAEASVASPFTSKNPNIECVPTTIREGRAALVTSFGVIKFICMYSLTQFVSVIILYTINAGITDFEFLYIDLFLVTIVAFFFSRTEAFPELYKKPPPNKLIAWRPILSLFGHMFLILGIQVFVFFYVKWQPWFEAYEDSDNKRDKNFASYENTAVFTVSMFQYLSEAVIFSKGAPYRRSIFSNYLFMAVLVILLIFSLILALAYIKPLYAFFTLLVIPDVKFRLILVGIAIAHFFISFIFESYIIDSDFLIDYDIKDELHKLEDESEYKCYPKKGSNKTPYQKIEIEIRKDAPYWPPITKSSDHDSNHIPNGKPNHIEVNEKPKNNRTISGTKNNSSEEFEMIAEKVTVVPLDNECEKLNVELTKI
;
A
#
# COMPACT_ATOMS: atom_id res chain seq x y z
N MET A 1 0.12 17.66 -12.12
CA MET A 1 -0.13 19.00 -12.69
C MET A 1 -0.99 19.80 -11.72
N CYS A 2 -0.81 21.11 -11.63
CA CYS A 2 -1.71 21.99 -10.88
C CYS A 2 -2.40 22.94 -11.86
N GLY A 3 -3.66 23.28 -11.64
CA GLY A 3 -4.42 24.20 -12.49
C GLY A 3 -5.57 24.85 -11.73
N ASP A 4 -5.95 26.05 -12.13
CA ASP A 4 -6.98 26.87 -11.48
C ASP A 4 -8.14 27.25 -12.41
N GLY A 5 -7.94 27.13 -13.73
CA GLY A 5 -8.89 27.56 -14.75
C GLY A 5 -9.41 26.44 -15.66
N ALA A 6 -10.46 26.75 -16.43
CA ALA A 6 -11.08 25.85 -17.40
C ALA A 6 -10.12 25.44 -18.54
N ASN A 7 -9.18 26.31 -18.89
CA ASN A 7 -8.12 26.05 -19.87
C ASN A 7 -7.13 24.96 -19.41
N ASP A 8 -7.04 24.68 -18.10
CA ASP A 8 -6.17 23.65 -17.56
C ASP A 8 -6.85 22.27 -17.50
N CYS A 9 -8.18 22.20 -17.68
CA CYS A 9 -8.96 20.96 -17.52
C CYS A 9 -8.45 19.81 -18.38
N GLY A 10 -8.09 20.07 -19.64
CA GLY A 10 -7.56 19.04 -20.53
C GLY A 10 -6.26 18.43 -20.01
N ALA A 11 -5.40 19.27 -19.45
CA ALA A 11 -4.09 18.86 -18.96
C ALA A 11 -4.14 18.27 -17.53
N LEU A 12 -5.05 18.76 -16.67
CA LEU A 12 -5.39 18.13 -15.38
C LEU A 12 -5.91 16.71 -15.57
N LYS A 13 -6.79 16.50 -16.56
CA LYS A 13 -7.35 15.19 -16.89
C LYS A 13 -6.34 14.25 -17.54
N ALA A 14 -5.41 14.79 -18.33
CA ALA A 14 -4.35 14.01 -18.96
C ALA A 14 -3.22 13.63 -17.99
N ALA A 15 -3.02 14.39 -16.91
CA ALA A 15 -1.98 14.11 -15.92
C ALA A 15 -2.29 12.84 -15.11
N ASN A 16 -1.26 12.05 -14.78
CA ASN A 16 -1.42 10.90 -13.88
C ASN A 16 -2.00 11.30 -12.51
N SER A 17 -1.74 12.53 -12.07
CA SER A 17 -2.37 13.15 -10.92
C SER A 17 -2.45 14.66 -11.12
N GLY A 18 -3.68 15.18 -11.16
CA GLY A 18 -3.99 16.61 -11.13
C GLY A 18 -4.27 17.11 -9.71
N ILE A 19 -4.01 18.40 -9.46
CA ILE A 19 -4.50 19.13 -8.29
C ILE A 19 -5.17 20.41 -8.79
N SER A 20 -6.47 20.55 -8.55
CA SER A 20 -7.19 21.79 -8.83
C SER A 20 -7.00 22.78 -7.67
N LEU A 21 -6.72 24.05 -7.99
CA LEU A 21 -6.57 25.14 -7.02
C LEU A 21 -7.83 26.03 -6.93
N SER A 22 -8.91 25.66 -7.60
CA SER A 22 -10.18 26.37 -7.59
C SER A 22 -11.34 25.40 -7.36
N ASN A 23 -12.45 25.90 -6.80
CA ASN A 23 -13.68 25.14 -6.63
C ASN A 23 -14.57 25.20 -7.90
N ALA A 24 -14.05 25.71 -9.01
CA ALA A 24 -14.76 25.92 -10.26
C ALA A 24 -14.60 24.71 -11.20
N GLU A 25 -14.82 24.87 -12.50
CA GLU A 25 -14.79 23.80 -13.51
C GLU A 25 -13.52 22.92 -13.46
N ALA A 26 -12.38 23.48 -13.03
CA ALA A 26 -11.12 22.75 -12.87
C ALA A 26 -11.18 21.65 -11.78
N SER A 27 -12.05 21.77 -10.77
CA SER A 27 -12.19 20.76 -9.70
C SER A 27 -12.82 19.46 -10.21
N VAL A 28 -13.64 19.55 -11.27
CA VAL A 28 -14.28 18.38 -11.89
C VAL A 28 -13.27 17.57 -12.72
N ALA A 29 -12.21 18.21 -13.20
CA ALA A 29 -11.20 17.60 -14.07
C ALA A 29 -10.06 16.90 -13.31
N SER A 30 -10.00 17.03 -11.99
CA SER A 30 -8.84 16.64 -11.17
C SER A 30 -9.22 15.72 -10.00
N PRO A 31 -8.42 14.69 -9.67
CA PRO A 31 -8.70 13.80 -8.52
C PRO A 31 -8.53 14.48 -7.16
N PHE A 32 -7.71 15.55 -7.09
CA PHE A 32 -7.53 16.36 -5.90
C PHE A 32 -7.99 17.80 -6.16
N THR A 33 -8.63 18.41 -5.16
CA THR A 33 -9.02 19.83 -5.17
C THR A 33 -8.56 20.48 -3.86
N SER A 34 -7.77 21.54 -3.96
CA SER A 34 -7.30 22.34 -2.83
C SER A 34 -8.33 23.41 -2.48
N LYS A 35 -8.64 23.54 -1.18
CA LYS A 35 -9.50 24.62 -0.68
C LYS A 35 -8.78 25.97 -0.68
N ASN A 36 -7.46 25.95 -0.51
CA ASN A 36 -6.64 27.15 -0.54
C ASN A 36 -6.11 27.32 -1.98
N PRO A 37 -6.30 28.49 -2.61
CA PRO A 37 -5.84 28.75 -3.98
C PRO A 37 -4.33 29.03 -4.01
N ASN A 38 -3.54 28.18 -3.36
CA ASN A 38 -2.08 28.22 -3.33
C ASN A 38 -1.51 26.81 -3.53
N ILE A 39 -0.21 26.73 -3.85
CA ILE A 39 0.46 25.46 -4.16
C ILE A 39 1.00 24.72 -2.92
N GLU A 40 0.71 25.19 -1.70
CA GLU A 40 1.18 24.57 -0.45
C GLU A 40 0.59 23.18 -0.23
N CYS A 41 -0.54 22.88 -0.89
CA CYS A 41 -1.11 21.53 -0.91
C CYS A 41 -0.19 20.51 -1.59
N VAL A 42 0.68 20.93 -2.53
CA VAL A 42 1.48 20.01 -3.35
C VAL A 42 2.47 19.18 -2.50
N PRO A 43 3.34 19.78 -1.67
CA PRO A 43 4.22 19.00 -0.79
C PRO A 43 3.44 18.10 0.17
N THR A 44 2.29 18.56 0.67
CA THR A 44 1.41 17.81 1.58
C THR A 44 0.86 16.56 0.89
N THR A 45 0.32 16.69 -0.32
CA THR A 45 -0.20 15.56 -1.10
C THR A 45 0.90 14.55 -1.43
N ILE A 46 2.10 15.01 -1.78
CA ILE A 46 3.24 14.11 -2.04
C ILE A 46 3.64 13.36 -0.76
N ARG A 47 3.70 14.05 0.38
CA ARG A 47 4.04 13.49 1.69
C ARG A 47 3.03 12.43 2.12
N GLU A 48 1.74 12.72 2.03
CA GLU A 48 0.68 11.75 2.32
C GLU A 48 0.70 10.57 1.33
N GLY A 49 0.92 10.81 0.04
CA GLY A 49 1.04 9.75 -0.96
C GLY A 49 2.21 8.79 -0.68
N ARG A 50 3.36 9.31 -0.25
CA ARG A 50 4.52 8.48 0.14
C ARG A 50 4.25 7.69 1.42
N ALA A 51 3.61 8.30 2.41
CA ALA A 51 3.22 7.62 3.64
C ALA A 51 2.20 6.51 3.37
N ALA A 52 1.22 6.76 2.50
CA ALA A 52 0.23 5.77 2.06
C ALA A 52 0.92 4.60 1.33
N LEU A 53 1.86 4.88 0.43
CA LEU A 53 2.61 3.84 -0.29
C LEU A 53 3.40 2.93 0.68
N VAL A 54 4.16 3.51 1.61
CA VAL A 54 4.91 2.74 2.63
C VAL A 54 3.97 1.98 3.55
N THR A 55 2.82 2.55 3.90
CA THR A 55 1.79 1.89 4.70
C THR A 55 1.26 0.65 3.98
N SER A 56 0.91 0.77 2.69
CA SER A 56 0.45 -0.36 1.87
C SER A 56 1.50 -1.47 1.77
N PHE A 57 2.78 -1.11 1.56
CA PHE A 57 3.87 -2.10 1.60
C PHE A 57 3.97 -2.83 2.93
N GLY A 58 3.90 -2.09 4.05
CA GLY A 58 3.93 -2.67 5.39
C GLY A 58 2.75 -3.61 5.66
N VAL A 59 1.53 -3.21 5.29
CA VAL A 59 0.32 -4.03 5.44
C VAL A 59 0.42 -5.30 4.58
N ILE A 60 0.89 -5.20 3.33
CA ILE A 60 1.07 -6.36 2.46
C ILE A 60 2.09 -7.33 3.06
N LYS A 61 3.25 -6.84 3.55
CA LYS A 61 4.23 -7.69 4.23
C LYS A 61 3.63 -8.42 5.44
N PHE A 62 2.89 -7.69 6.28
CA PHE A 62 2.22 -8.25 7.44
C PHE A 62 1.22 -9.35 7.06
N ILE A 63 0.35 -9.10 6.08
CA ILE A 63 -0.64 -10.08 5.61
C ILE A 63 0.05 -11.32 5.02
N CYS A 64 1.08 -11.14 4.19
CA CYS A 64 1.86 -12.25 3.66
C CYS A 64 2.51 -13.08 4.77
N MET A 65 3.13 -12.43 5.75
CA MET A 65 3.76 -13.13 6.88
C MET A 65 2.76 -13.85 7.78
N TYR A 66 1.59 -13.26 7.99
CA TYR A 66 0.51 -13.92 8.70
C TYR A 66 0.15 -15.25 8.00
N SER A 67 -0.09 -15.22 6.69
CA SER A 67 -0.46 -16.41 5.92
C SER A 67 0.64 -17.47 5.94
N LEU A 68 1.91 -17.06 5.82
CA LEU A 68 3.06 -17.98 5.94
C LEU A 68 3.17 -18.59 7.34
N THR A 69 2.98 -17.80 8.39
CA THR A 69 3.02 -18.27 9.79
C THR A 69 1.92 -19.28 10.05
N GLN A 70 0.68 -18.99 9.63
CA GLN A 70 -0.45 -19.91 9.76
C GLN A 70 -0.20 -21.20 8.96
N PHE A 71 0.30 -21.08 7.72
CA PHE A 71 0.64 -22.22 6.89
C PHE A 71 1.68 -23.14 7.55
N VAL A 72 2.72 -22.57 8.15
CA VAL A 72 3.73 -23.32 8.91
C VAL A 72 3.09 -24.05 10.11
N SER A 73 2.27 -23.37 10.90
CA SER A 73 1.59 -23.97 12.05
C SER A 73 0.71 -25.16 11.63
N VAL A 74 -0.07 -24.99 10.56
CA VAL A 74 -0.93 -26.04 10.02
C VAL A 74 -0.11 -27.24 9.54
N ILE A 75 0.96 -27.01 8.76
CA ILE A 75 1.80 -28.10 8.25
C ILE A 75 2.43 -28.89 9.39
N ILE A 76 2.96 -28.22 10.41
CA ILE A 76 3.59 -28.87 11.56
C ILE A 76 2.59 -29.77 12.27
N LEU A 77 1.39 -29.28 12.57
CA LEU A 77 0.36 -30.05 13.27
C LEU A 77 -0.21 -31.18 12.42
N TYR A 78 -0.28 -31.00 11.11
CA TYR A 78 -0.73 -32.04 10.18
C TYR A 78 0.18 -33.27 10.19
N THR A 79 1.45 -33.14 10.61
CA THR A 79 2.37 -34.29 10.74
C THR A 79 1.91 -35.33 11.79
N ILE A 80 1.04 -34.94 12.73
CA ILE A 80 0.47 -35.82 13.75
C ILE A 80 -1.04 -36.02 13.56
N ASN A 81 -1.59 -35.68 12.38
CA ASN A 81 -3.03 -35.67 12.13
C ASN A 81 -3.85 -34.78 13.08
N ALA A 82 -3.20 -33.79 13.69
CA ALA A 82 -3.86 -32.72 14.44
C ALA A 82 -3.99 -31.45 13.57
N GLY A 83 -4.70 -30.45 14.07
CA GLY A 83 -4.88 -29.18 13.37
C GLY A 83 -5.21 -28.06 14.33
N ILE A 84 -5.09 -26.83 13.84
CA ILE A 84 -5.62 -25.64 14.50
C ILE A 84 -7.15 -25.74 14.46
N THR A 85 -7.81 -25.34 15.55
CA THR A 85 -9.26 -25.46 15.69
C THR A 85 -9.98 -24.33 14.95
N ASP A 86 -11.25 -24.53 14.58
CA ASP A 86 -12.02 -23.52 13.82
C ASP A 86 -12.10 -22.17 14.56
N PHE A 87 -12.25 -22.20 15.89
CA PHE A 87 -12.28 -20.98 16.70
C PHE A 87 -10.91 -20.32 16.86
N GLU A 88 -9.82 -21.11 16.86
CA GLU A 88 -8.46 -20.57 16.79
C GLU A 88 -8.23 -19.84 15.47
N PHE A 89 -8.60 -20.43 14.32
CA PHE A 89 -8.52 -19.77 13.02
C PHE A 89 -9.35 -18.48 12.97
N LEU A 90 -10.61 -18.55 13.42
CA LEU A 90 -11.49 -17.38 13.44
C LEU A 90 -10.92 -16.26 14.30
N TYR A 91 -10.34 -16.61 15.46
CA TYR A 91 -9.68 -15.63 16.32
C TYR A 91 -8.48 -14.98 15.66
N ILE A 92 -7.59 -15.77 15.03
CA ILE A 92 -6.42 -15.27 14.33
C ILE A 92 -6.87 -14.30 13.22
N ASP A 93 -7.80 -14.70 12.36
CA ASP A 93 -8.14 -13.94 11.15
C ASP A 93 -8.95 -12.67 11.48
N LEU A 94 -9.99 -12.80 12.29
CA LEU A 94 -10.95 -11.72 12.54
C LEU A 94 -10.47 -10.77 13.64
N PHE A 95 -9.97 -11.31 14.75
CA PHE A 95 -9.68 -10.49 15.93
C PHE A 95 -8.23 -10.06 16.00
N LEU A 96 -7.29 -10.92 15.60
CA LEU A 96 -5.88 -10.57 15.61
C LEU A 96 -5.52 -9.81 14.32
N VAL A 97 -5.59 -10.45 13.16
CA VAL A 97 -5.03 -9.94 11.91
C VAL A 97 -5.84 -8.79 11.35
N THR A 98 -7.16 -8.92 11.23
CA THR A 98 -8.02 -7.87 10.64
C THR A 98 -7.97 -6.57 11.46
N ILE A 99 -8.08 -6.67 12.79
CA ILE A 99 -8.02 -5.49 13.67
C ILE A 99 -6.64 -4.85 13.60
N VAL A 100 -5.56 -5.64 13.72
CA VAL A 100 -4.18 -5.14 13.64
C VAL A 100 -3.93 -4.46 12.29
N ALA A 101 -4.30 -5.08 11.17
CA ALA A 101 -4.12 -4.51 9.84
C ALA A 101 -4.90 -3.19 9.64
N PHE A 102 -6.13 -3.12 10.15
CA PHE A 102 -6.93 -1.90 10.08
C PHE A 102 -6.26 -0.73 10.83
N PHE A 103 -5.86 -0.93 12.08
CA PHE A 103 -5.25 0.14 12.87
C PHE A 103 -3.80 0.45 12.46
N PHE A 104 -3.07 -0.54 11.95
CA PHE A 104 -1.75 -0.36 11.34
C PHE A 104 -1.79 0.70 10.22
N SER A 105 -2.88 0.72 9.43
CA SER A 105 -3.03 1.64 8.29
C SER A 105 -3.23 3.11 8.70
N ARG A 106 -3.55 3.39 9.96
CA ARG A 106 -3.91 4.73 10.47
C ARG A 106 -2.73 5.55 10.98
N THR A 107 -1.51 5.22 10.59
CA THR A 107 -0.33 5.99 10.98
C THR A 107 -0.12 7.18 10.04
N GLU A 108 -0.02 8.37 10.61
CA GLU A 108 0.13 9.62 9.88
C GLU A 108 1.47 9.73 9.14
N ALA A 109 1.49 10.55 8.08
CA ALA A 109 2.70 10.88 7.37
C ALA A 109 3.69 11.69 8.23
N PHE A 110 4.99 11.48 8.02
CA PHE A 110 6.03 12.27 8.67
C PHE A 110 5.85 13.76 8.32
N PRO A 111 6.08 14.74 9.23
CA PRO A 111 5.78 16.16 8.95
C PRO A 111 6.60 16.78 7.82
N GLU A 112 7.83 16.32 7.62
CA GLU A 112 8.74 16.85 6.60
C GLU A 112 8.81 15.95 5.38
N LEU A 113 8.98 16.54 4.19
CA LEU A 113 9.14 15.79 2.95
C LEU A 113 10.58 15.27 2.82
N TYR A 114 10.74 13.95 2.91
CA TYR A 114 12.04 13.31 2.69
C TYR A 114 12.53 13.45 1.24
N LYS A 115 13.84 13.54 1.01
CA LYS A 115 14.39 13.80 -0.34
C LYS A 115 14.22 12.61 -1.30
N LYS A 116 14.50 11.39 -0.84
CA LYS A 116 14.40 10.18 -1.67
C LYS A 116 12.96 9.66 -1.70
N PRO A 117 12.47 9.12 -2.84
CA PRO A 117 11.19 8.42 -2.87
C PRO A 117 11.28 7.06 -2.15
N PRO A 118 10.16 6.56 -1.59
CA PRO A 118 10.11 5.20 -1.07
C PRO A 118 10.24 4.18 -2.22
N PRO A 119 10.66 2.93 -1.93
CA PRO A 119 10.65 1.85 -2.91
C PRO A 119 9.25 1.68 -3.52
N ASN A 120 9.16 1.43 -4.82
CA ASN A 120 7.88 1.39 -5.55
C ASN A 120 7.51 -0.02 -6.08
N LYS A 121 8.35 -1.03 -5.85
CA LYS A 121 8.16 -2.42 -6.30
C LYS A 121 7.91 -3.37 -5.12
N LEU A 122 6.80 -4.10 -5.20
CA LEU A 122 6.45 -5.17 -4.23
C LEU A 122 7.38 -6.38 -4.38
N ILE A 123 7.59 -6.80 -5.62
CA ILE A 123 8.42 -7.96 -5.96
C ILE A 123 9.85 -7.45 -6.21
N ALA A 124 10.45 -6.91 -5.16
CA ALA A 124 11.87 -6.55 -5.14
C ALA A 124 12.62 -7.56 -4.26
N TRP A 125 13.93 -7.67 -4.49
CA TRP A 125 14.77 -8.62 -3.76
C TRP A 125 14.70 -8.42 -2.24
N ARG A 126 14.66 -7.16 -1.77
CA ARG A 126 14.65 -6.83 -0.34
C ARG A 126 13.37 -7.24 0.41
N PRO A 127 12.15 -6.86 -0.03
CA PRO A 127 10.92 -7.38 0.58
C PRO A 127 10.85 -8.90 0.57
N ILE A 128 11.27 -9.55 -0.53
CA ILE A 128 11.25 -11.02 -0.65
C ILE A 128 12.21 -11.66 0.37
N LEU A 129 13.46 -11.16 0.45
CA LEU A 129 14.45 -11.65 1.40
C LEU A 129 13.98 -11.47 2.85
N SER A 130 13.33 -10.35 3.15
CA SER A 130 12.71 -10.11 4.46
C SER A 130 11.63 -11.14 4.77
N LEU A 131 10.67 -11.36 3.85
CA LEU A 131 9.59 -12.35 4.05
C LEU A 131 10.14 -13.77 4.25
N PHE A 132 11.07 -14.22 3.42
CA PHE A 132 11.68 -15.55 3.57
C PHE A 132 12.50 -15.66 4.86
N GLY A 133 13.26 -14.63 5.22
CA GLY A 133 14.04 -14.61 6.46
C GLY A 133 13.17 -14.78 7.71
N HIS A 134 12.10 -13.98 7.81
CA HIS A 134 11.13 -14.12 8.91
C HIS A 134 10.41 -15.47 8.87
N MET A 135 10.05 -15.96 7.67
CA MET A 135 9.45 -17.30 7.52
C MET A 135 10.36 -18.41 8.09
N PHE A 136 11.66 -18.36 7.83
CA PHE A 136 12.60 -19.35 8.37
C PHE A 136 12.78 -19.23 9.89
N LEU A 137 12.82 -18.01 10.43
CA LEU A 137 12.87 -17.79 11.88
C LEU A 137 11.62 -18.35 12.57
N ILE A 138 10.45 -18.06 12.02
CA ILE A 138 9.16 -18.54 12.52
C ILE A 138 9.10 -20.07 12.46
N LEU A 139 9.46 -20.65 11.32
CA LEU A 139 9.53 -22.10 11.13
C LEU A 139 10.47 -22.75 12.15
N GLY A 140 11.68 -22.21 12.33
CA GLY A 140 12.64 -22.74 13.28
C GLY A 140 12.10 -22.77 14.71
N ILE A 141 11.46 -21.68 15.15
CA ILE A 141 10.86 -21.58 16.47
C ILE A 141 9.66 -22.52 16.64
N GLN A 142 8.74 -22.57 15.66
CA GLN A 142 7.57 -23.45 15.78
C GLN A 142 7.95 -24.93 15.75
N VAL A 143 8.91 -25.33 14.91
CA VAL A 143 9.46 -26.70 14.90
C VAL A 143 10.14 -27.01 16.23
N PHE A 144 10.94 -26.08 16.76
CA PHE A 144 11.58 -26.25 18.06
C PHE A 144 10.54 -26.48 19.17
N VAL A 145 9.53 -25.63 19.26
CA VAL A 145 8.45 -25.73 20.27
C VAL A 145 7.68 -27.04 20.12
N PHE A 146 7.38 -27.45 18.88
CA PHE A 146 6.68 -28.69 18.57
C PHE A 146 7.44 -29.94 19.03
N PHE A 147 8.76 -29.97 18.94
CA PHE A 147 9.56 -31.07 19.50
C PHE A 147 9.80 -30.92 21.00
N TYR A 148 9.97 -29.68 21.49
CA TYR A 148 10.27 -29.40 22.88
C TYR A 148 9.12 -29.78 23.82
N VAL A 149 7.87 -29.62 23.39
CA VAL A 149 6.69 -30.05 24.16
C VAL A 149 6.65 -31.57 24.32
N LYS A 150 7.05 -32.33 23.29
CA LYS A 150 7.09 -33.81 23.33
C LYS A 150 8.13 -34.36 24.30
N TRP A 151 9.15 -33.55 24.62
CA TRP A 151 10.20 -33.93 25.54
C TRP A 151 9.84 -33.73 27.01
N GLN A 152 8.67 -33.15 27.30
CA GLN A 152 8.25 -32.88 28.66
C GLN A 152 7.74 -34.14 29.36
N PRO A 153 7.98 -34.30 30.68
CA PRO A 153 7.60 -35.51 31.40
C PRO A 153 6.08 -35.71 31.56
N TRP A 154 5.30 -34.63 31.41
CA TRP A 154 3.84 -34.63 31.48
C TRP A 154 3.18 -34.75 30.10
N PHE A 155 3.98 -34.88 29.04
CA PHE A 155 3.47 -34.95 27.68
C PHE A 155 2.73 -36.27 27.44
N GLU A 156 1.52 -36.16 26.92
CA GLU A 156 0.74 -37.29 26.44
C GLU A 156 0.60 -37.14 24.93
N ALA A 157 0.90 -38.22 24.19
CA ALA A 157 0.84 -38.21 22.74
C ALA A 157 -0.61 -38.05 22.27
N TYR A 158 -0.79 -37.31 21.18
CA TYR A 158 -2.09 -37.18 20.54
C TYR A 158 -2.61 -38.53 20.05
N GLU A 159 -3.78 -38.93 20.55
CA GLU A 159 -4.50 -40.12 20.09
C GLU A 159 -5.56 -39.69 19.05
N ASP A 160 -5.37 -40.08 17.79
CA ASP A 160 -6.38 -39.84 16.75
C ASP A 160 -7.59 -40.73 17.04
N SER A 161 -8.75 -40.13 17.28
CA SER A 161 -9.99 -40.89 17.48
C SER A 161 -10.41 -41.53 16.15
N ASP A 162 -10.52 -42.87 16.10
CA ASP A 162 -11.01 -43.61 14.92
C ASP A 162 -12.40 -43.16 14.42
N ASN A 163 -13.19 -42.53 15.30
CA ASN A 163 -14.47 -41.94 14.96
C ASN A 163 -14.32 -40.55 14.30
N LYS A 164 -14.43 -40.51 12.97
CA LYS A 164 -14.40 -39.28 12.15
C LYS A 164 -15.41 -38.19 12.55
N ARG A 165 -16.43 -38.49 13.38
CA ARG A 165 -17.46 -37.52 13.81
C ARG A 165 -17.04 -36.68 15.03
N ASP A 166 -16.08 -37.16 15.84
CA ASP A 166 -15.66 -36.53 17.09
C ASP A 166 -14.12 -36.36 17.12
N LYS A 167 -13.53 -35.87 16.02
CA LYS A 167 -12.09 -35.54 16.01
C LYS A 167 -11.84 -34.38 16.96
N ASN A 168 -11.39 -34.71 18.17
CA ASN A 168 -10.88 -33.72 19.11
C ASN A 168 -9.49 -33.29 18.65
N PHE A 169 -9.37 -32.14 17.98
CA PHE A 169 -8.07 -31.58 17.59
C PHE A 169 -7.22 -31.07 18.78
N ALA A 170 -7.73 -31.21 20.01
CA ALA A 170 -7.06 -30.80 21.23
C ALA A 170 -5.77 -31.62 21.44
N SER A 171 -4.63 -30.95 21.37
CA SER A 171 -3.31 -31.54 21.62
C SER A 171 -2.40 -30.56 22.35
N TYR A 172 -1.40 -31.09 23.06
CA TYR A 172 -0.38 -30.25 23.71
C TYR A 172 0.49 -29.55 22.67
N GLU A 173 0.74 -30.21 21.54
CA GLU A 173 1.41 -29.66 20.37
C GLU A 173 0.65 -28.47 19.79
N ASN A 174 -0.66 -28.61 19.55
CA ASN A 174 -1.48 -27.49 19.07
C ASN A 174 -1.43 -26.33 20.05
N THR A 175 -1.65 -26.61 21.35
CA THR A 175 -1.63 -25.57 22.38
C THR A 175 -0.30 -24.81 22.40
N ALA A 176 0.83 -25.53 22.32
CA ALA A 176 2.16 -24.90 22.34
C ALA A 176 2.45 -24.09 21.07
N VAL A 177 2.14 -24.64 19.89
CA VAL A 177 2.35 -23.97 18.59
C VAL A 177 1.44 -22.76 18.45
N PHE A 178 0.15 -22.89 18.77
CA PHE A 178 -0.83 -21.80 18.76
C PHE A 178 -0.43 -20.67 19.73
N THR A 179 0.03 -21.02 20.93
CA THR A 179 0.48 -20.03 21.92
C THR A 179 1.63 -19.20 21.37
N VAL A 180 2.63 -19.84 20.76
CA VAL A 180 3.80 -19.12 20.23
C VAL A 180 3.45 -18.34 18.95
N SER A 181 2.60 -18.89 18.08
CA SER A 181 2.20 -18.21 16.85
C SER A 181 1.41 -16.92 17.13
N MET A 182 0.57 -16.88 18.17
CA MET A 182 -0.09 -15.65 18.63
C MET A 182 0.90 -14.50 18.86
N PHE A 183 2.00 -14.77 19.56
CA PHE A 183 3.03 -13.77 19.80
C PHE A 183 3.84 -13.43 18.54
N GLN A 184 4.04 -14.40 17.64
CA GLN A 184 4.69 -14.16 16.35
C GLN A 184 3.88 -13.18 15.50
N TYR A 185 2.55 -13.35 15.39
CA TYR A 185 1.72 -12.40 14.65
C TYR A 185 1.83 -10.97 15.20
N LEU A 186 1.81 -10.80 16.52
CA LEU A 186 1.98 -9.48 17.15
C LEU A 186 3.39 -8.91 16.94
N SER A 187 4.40 -9.77 16.96
CA SER A 187 5.80 -9.39 16.70
C SER A 187 5.97 -8.83 15.29
N GLU A 188 5.47 -9.54 14.28
CA GLU A 188 5.54 -9.13 12.87
C GLU A 188 4.80 -7.80 12.63
N ALA A 189 3.66 -7.59 13.29
CA ALA A 189 2.92 -6.34 13.20
C ALA A 189 3.74 -5.13 13.68
N VAL A 190 4.52 -5.30 14.76
CA VAL A 190 5.41 -4.26 15.28
C VAL A 190 6.61 -4.07 14.36
N ILE A 191 7.26 -5.17 13.95
CA ILE A 191 8.48 -5.16 13.14
C ILE A 191 8.26 -4.49 11.77
N PHE A 192 7.12 -4.75 11.12
CA PHE A 192 6.81 -4.12 9.83
C PHE A 192 6.20 -2.72 9.94
N SER A 193 5.88 -2.24 11.15
CA SER A 193 5.38 -0.87 11.37
C SER A 193 6.53 0.14 11.40
N LYS A 194 7.23 0.25 10.26
CA LYS A 194 8.33 1.22 10.10
C LYS A 194 7.79 2.65 10.15
N GLY A 195 8.54 3.50 10.84
CA GLY A 195 8.23 4.92 11.03
C GLY A 195 8.95 5.82 10.03
N ALA A 196 9.83 6.70 10.55
CA ALA A 196 10.60 7.65 9.76
C ALA A 196 11.41 6.92 8.66
N PRO A 197 11.60 7.51 7.47
CA PRO A 197 11.41 8.94 7.16
C PRO A 197 10.06 9.31 6.52
N TYR A 198 9.19 8.34 6.21
CA TYR A 198 7.93 8.61 5.47
C TYR A 198 6.69 8.64 6.38
N ARG A 199 6.68 7.84 7.45
CA ARG A 199 5.58 7.75 8.42
C ARG A 199 6.04 8.27 9.77
N ARG A 200 5.09 8.68 10.62
CA ARG A 200 5.38 8.91 12.04
C ARG A 200 5.70 7.59 12.74
N SER A 201 6.29 7.70 13.92
CA SER A 201 6.58 6.54 14.77
C SER A 201 5.30 5.77 15.14
N ILE A 202 5.42 4.46 15.35
CA ILE A 202 4.35 3.59 15.83
C ILE A 202 3.66 4.16 17.08
N PHE A 203 4.42 4.80 17.96
CA PHE A 203 3.91 5.39 19.21
C PHE A 203 2.97 6.58 19.01
N SER A 204 3.00 7.23 17.84
CA SER A 204 2.07 8.31 17.53
C SER A 204 0.66 7.79 17.23
N ASN A 205 0.53 6.52 16.86
CA ASN A 205 -0.74 5.88 16.59
C ASN A 205 -1.26 5.21 17.86
N TYR A 206 -1.87 6.01 18.75
CA TYR A 206 -2.36 5.55 20.05
C TYR A 206 -3.38 4.41 19.95
N LEU A 207 -4.22 4.41 18.91
CA LEU A 207 -5.21 3.35 18.68
C LEU A 207 -4.54 2.03 18.34
N PHE A 208 -3.54 2.04 17.45
CA PHE A 208 -2.76 0.86 17.12
C PHE A 208 -2.00 0.32 18.34
N MET A 209 -1.37 1.21 19.12
CA MET A 209 -0.70 0.82 20.35
C MET A 209 -1.66 0.20 21.39
N ALA A 210 -2.85 0.79 21.57
CA ALA A 210 -3.86 0.24 22.46
C ALA A 210 -4.30 -1.17 22.03
N VAL A 211 -4.55 -1.38 20.73
CA VAL A 211 -4.89 -2.69 20.17
C VAL A 211 -3.78 -3.71 20.40
N LEU A 212 -2.52 -3.36 20.12
CA LEU A 212 -1.39 -4.25 20.36
C LEU A 212 -1.25 -4.64 21.82
N VAL A 213 -1.43 -3.69 22.75
CA VAL A 213 -1.37 -3.95 24.19
C VAL A 213 -2.52 -4.85 24.64
N ILE A 214 -3.75 -4.60 24.17
CA ILE A 214 -4.92 -5.43 24.51
C ILE A 214 -4.72 -6.87 24.01
N LEU A 215 -4.31 -7.04 22.74
CA LEU A 215 -4.05 -8.37 22.17
C LEU A 215 -2.88 -9.06 22.86
N LEU A 216 -1.81 -8.34 23.20
CA LEU A 216 -0.69 -8.89 23.94
C LEU A 216 -1.11 -9.38 25.34
N ILE A 217 -1.90 -8.58 26.07
CA ILE A 217 -2.45 -8.98 27.37
C ILE A 217 -3.32 -10.22 27.23
N PHE A 218 -4.19 -10.27 26.22
CA PHE A 218 -5.04 -11.43 25.96
C PHE A 218 -4.21 -12.69 25.63
N SER A 219 -3.20 -12.57 24.77
CA SER A 219 -2.27 -13.67 24.47
C SER A 219 -1.48 -14.12 25.70
N LEU A 220 -1.06 -13.20 26.58
CA LEU A 220 -0.42 -13.53 27.86
C LEU A 220 -1.38 -14.26 28.81
N ILE A 221 -2.64 -13.84 28.87
CA ILE A 221 -3.67 -14.52 29.67
C ILE A 221 -3.86 -15.94 29.15
N LEU A 222 -4.03 -16.15 27.84
CA LEU A 222 -4.15 -17.49 27.26
C LEU A 222 -2.89 -18.34 27.48
N ALA A 223 -1.70 -17.75 27.45
CA ALA A 223 -0.45 -18.47 27.64
C ALA A 223 -0.20 -18.87 29.12
N LEU A 224 -0.55 -18.00 30.08
CA LEU A 224 -0.13 -18.13 31.48
C LEU A 224 -1.26 -18.49 32.45
N ALA A 225 -2.50 -18.15 32.15
CA ALA A 225 -3.63 -18.34 33.04
C ALA A 225 -4.61 -19.40 32.50
N TYR A 226 -4.96 -20.38 33.34
CA TYR A 226 -6.00 -21.32 32.99
C TYR A 226 -7.39 -20.73 33.28
N ILE A 227 -8.10 -20.35 32.23
CA ILE A 227 -9.49 -19.91 32.30
C ILE A 227 -10.35 -20.93 31.55
N LYS A 228 -11.02 -21.81 32.30
CA LYS A 228 -11.83 -22.92 31.77
C LYS A 228 -12.72 -22.55 30.57
N PRO A 229 -13.53 -21.46 30.59
CA PRO A 229 -14.38 -21.14 29.44
C PRO A 229 -13.59 -20.74 28.19
N LEU A 230 -12.42 -20.09 28.33
CA LEU A 230 -11.58 -19.74 27.18
C LEU A 230 -10.90 -20.98 26.58
N TYR A 231 -10.35 -21.84 27.43
CA TYR A 231 -9.73 -23.08 26.96
C TYR A 231 -10.75 -24.01 26.29
N ALA A 232 -11.99 -24.07 26.81
CA ALA A 232 -13.07 -24.80 26.18
C ALA A 232 -13.48 -24.18 24.83
N PHE A 233 -13.55 -22.84 24.74
CA PHE A 233 -13.88 -22.14 23.50
C PHE A 233 -12.87 -22.43 22.38
N PHE A 234 -11.57 -22.38 22.70
CA PHE A 234 -10.50 -22.69 21.75
C PHE A 234 -10.20 -24.18 21.59
N THR A 235 -10.79 -25.05 22.43
CA THR A 235 -10.50 -26.49 22.46
C THR A 235 -9.00 -26.77 22.74
N LEU A 236 -8.42 -25.98 23.65
CA LEU A 236 -7.01 -26.07 24.07
C LEU A 236 -6.83 -27.05 25.23
N LEU A 237 -5.71 -27.77 25.24
CA LEU A 237 -5.29 -28.57 26.39
C LEU A 237 -4.53 -27.69 27.40
N VAL A 238 -4.71 -27.99 28.68
CA VAL A 238 -4.05 -27.23 29.75
C VAL A 238 -2.65 -27.77 29.94
N ILE A 239 -1.62 -26.96 29.63
CA ILE A 239 -0.24 -27.30 29.98
C ILE A 239 -0.09 -27.24 31.52
N PRO A 240 0.17 -28.37 32.19
CA PRO A 240 0.17 -28.42 33.65
C PRO A 240 1.36 -27.68 34.26
N ASP A 241 2.51 -27.69 33.59
CA ASP A 241 3.71 -27.03 34.10
C ASP A 241 3.71 -25.51 33.83
N VAL A 242 3.73 -24.74 34.91
CA VAL A 242 3.84 -23.27 34.86
C VAL A 242 5.19 -22.85 34.28
N LYS A 243 6.27 -23.60 34.56
CA LYS A 243 7.62 -23.26 34.06
C LYS A 243 7.66 -23.36 32.54
N PHE A 244 7.11 -24.43 31.97
CA PHE A 244 6.99 -24.57 30.53
C PHE A 244 6.19 -23.42 29.89
N ARG A 245 5.08 -22.99 30.49
CA ARG A 245 4.30 -21.85 30.00
C ARG A 245 5.10 -20.55 29.99
N LEU A 246 5.90 -20.29 31.03
CA LEU A 246 6.83 -19.16 31.06
C LEU A 246 7.95 -19.27 30.01
N ILE A 247 8.44 -20.48 29.75
CA ILE A 247 9.44 -20.74 28.70
C ILE A 247 8.87 -20.42 27.32
N LEU A 248 7.61 -20.78 27.02
CA LEU A 248 6.96 -20.41 25.75
C LEU A 248 6.93 -18.89 25.54
N VAL A 249 6.55 -18.13 26.58
CA VAL A 249 6.58 -16.65 26.53
C VAL A 249 8.02 -16.15 26.37
N GLY A 250 8.99 -16.75 27.06
CA GLY A 250 10.40 -16.43 26.90
C GLY A 250 10.93 -16.66 25.48
N ILE A 251 10.55 -17.76 24.84
CA ILE A 251 10.87 -18.08 23.45
C ILE A 251 10.25 -17.04 22.52
N ALA A 252 8.99 -16.64 22.75
CA ALA A 252 8.34 -15.60 21.96
C ALA A 252 9.03 -14.24 22.08
N ILE A 253 9.45 -13.85 23.29
CA ILE A 253 10.23 -12.63 23.51
C ILE A 253 11.58 -12.70 22.80
N ALA A 254 12.28 -13.83 22.90
CA ALA A 254 13.55 -14.02 22.20
C ALA A 254 13.38 -13.93 20.68
N HIS A 255 12.34 -14.57 20.13
CA HIS A 255 11.98 -14.46 18.73
C HIS A 255 11.75 -13.00 18.31
N PHE A 256 10.96 -12.23 19.09
CA PHE A 256 10.73 -10.81 18.80
C PHE A 256 12.04 -10.04 18.66
N PHE A 257 12.98 -10.19 19.59
CA PHE A 257 14.26 -9.48 19.52
C PHE A 257 15.13 -9.94 18.35
N ILE A 258 15.19 -11.25 18.07
CA ILE A 258 15.95 -11.80 16.94
C ILE A 258 15.38 -11.27 15.62
N SER A 259 14.06 -11.36 15.44
CA SER A 259 13.38 -10.89 14.23
C SER A 259 13.47 -9.36 14.08
N PHE A 260 13.40 -8.61 15.18
CA PHE A 260 13.61 -7.16 15.17
C PHE A 260 15.03 -6.78 14.74
N ILE A 261 16.04 -7.47 15.27
CA ILE A 261 17.45 -7.26 14.88
C ILE A 261 17.65 -7.64 13.41
N PHE A 262 17.07 -8.77 12.97
CA PHE A 262 17.14 -9.21 11.58
C PHE A 262 16.57 -8.16 10.62
N GLU A 263 15.36 -7.65 10.88
CA GLU A 263 14.76 -6.63 10.02
C GLU A 263 15.56 -5.31 10.06
N SER A 264 15.95 -4.86 11.25
CA SER A 264 16.57 -3.53 11.43
C SER A 264 18.02 -3.47 10.95
N TYR A 265 18.80 -4.53 11.13
CA TYR A 265 20.24 -4.51 10.84
C TYR A 265 20.63 -5.27 9.58
N ILE A 266 19.88 -6.31 9.20
CA ILE A 266 20.20 -7.09 7.99
C ILE A 266 19.44 -6.51 6.82
N ILE A 267 18.10 -6.46 6.90
CA ILE A 267 17.24 -6.01 5.79
C ILE A 267 17.33 -4.51 5.53
N ASP A 268 17.36 -3.71 6.59
CA ASP A 268 17.47 -2.24 6.52
C ASP A 268 18.93 -1.75 6.52
N SER A 269 19.90 -2.65 6.35
CA SER A 269 21.30 -2.23 6.20
C SER A 269 21.49 -1.26 5.03
N ASP A 270 22.33 -0.25 5.26
CA ASP A 270 22.72 0.72 4.23
C ASP A 270 23.27 0.03 2.98
N PHE A 271 23.93 -1.13 3.14
CA PHE A 271 24.44 -1.96 2.05
C PHE A 271 23.33 -2.47 1.13
N LEU A 272 22.26 -3.05 1.68
CA LEU A 272 21.15 -3.53 0.86
C LEU A 272 20.37 -2.36 0.24
N ILE A 273 20.23 -1.25 0.95
CA ILE A 273 19.60 -0.04 0.42
C ILE A 273 20.41 0.52 -0.76
N ASP A 274 21.73 0.59 -0.65
CA ASP A 274 22.62 1.06 -1.71
C ASP A 274 22.63 0.11 -2.92
N TYR A 275 22.57 -1.21 -2.68
CA TYR A 275 22.43 -2.20 -3.76
C TYR A 275 21.11 -2.04 -4.54
N ASP A 276 19.98 -1.88 -3.84
CA ASP A 276 18.64 -1.70 -4.43
C ASP A 276 18.59 -0.40 -5.26
N ILE A 277 19.17 0.69 -4.73
CA ILE A 277 19.29 1.96 -5.44
C ILE A 277 20.17 1.82 -6.68
N LYS A 278 21.31 1.13 -6.59
CA LYS A 278 22.22 0.90 -7.73
C LYS A 278 21.57 0.05 -8.82
N ASP A 279 20.87 -1.02 -8.46
CA ASP A 279 20.15 -1.87 -9.43
C ASP A 279 19.04 -1.08 -10.14
N GLU A 280 18.29 -0.25 -9.41
CA GLU A 280 17.26 0.58 -10.01
C GLU A 280 17.83 1.71 -10.88
N LEU A 281 18.93 2.33 -10.46
CA LEU A 281 19.66 3.31 -11.27
C LEU A 281 20.22 2.68 -12.55
N HIS A 282 20.83 1.49 -12.48
CA HIS A 282 21.31 0.78 -13.67
C HIS A 282 20.16 0.46 -14.64
N LYS A 283 19.02 0.00 -14.14
CA LYS A 283 17.84 -0.26 -14.99
C LYS A 283 17.27 1.01 -15.62
N LEU A 284 17.27 2.13 -14.89
CA LEU A 284 16.85 3.42 -15.42
C LEU A 284 17.85 3.97 -16.43
N GLU A 285 19.15 3.75 -16.20
CA GLU A 285 20.23 4.10 -17.13
C GLU A 285 20.08 3.29 -18.43
N ASP A 286 19.91 1.97 -18.33
CA ASP A 286 19.62 1.08 -19.45
C ASP A 286 18.32 1.49 -20.19
N GLU A 287 17.22 1.77 -19.48
CA GLU A 287 15.97 2.24 -20.10
C GLU A 287 16.11 3.62 -20.75
N SER A 288 16.89 4.52 -20.14
CA SER A 288 17.16 5.85 -20.67
C SER A 288 18.07 5.77 -21.88
N GLU A 289 19.05 4.87 -21.92
CA GLU A 289 19.91 4.62 -23.06
C GLU A 289 19.07 4.04 -24.22
N TYR A 290 18.13 3.14 -23.93
CA TYR A 290 17.18 2.60 -24.93
C TYR A 290 16.12 3.60 -25.42
N LYS A 291 15.73 4.62 -24.62
CA LYS A 291 14.75 5.65 -25.02
C LYS A 291 15.39 6.93 -25.60
N CYS A 292 16.63 7.26 -25.22
CA CYS A 292 17.34 8.47 -25.65
C CYS A 292 18.20 8.24 -26.90
N TYR A 293 18.60 7.00 -27.21
CA TYR A 293 19.22 6.69 -28.49
C TYR A 293 18.16 6.12 -29.44
N PRO A 294 17.79 6.84 -30.52
CA PRO A 294 16.96 6.23 -31.53
C PRO A 294 17.72 5.03 -32.11
N LYS A 295 17.12 3.83 -32.06
CA LYS A 295 17.50 2.77 -33.00
C LYS A 295 17.53 3.41 -34.38
N LYS A 296 18.67 3.32 -35.06
CA LYS A 296 18.92 3.86 -36.40
C LYS A 296 17.80 3.35 -37.33
N GLY A 297 16.74 4.16 -37.52
CA GLY A 297 15.53 3.79 -38.28
C GLY A 297 14.16 3.85 -37.58
N SER A 298 14.04 4.25 -36.31
CA SER A 298 12.71 4.37 -35.64
C SER A 298 12.13 5.79 -35.64
N ASN A 299 10.81 5.89 -35.89
CA ASN A 299 10.05 7.15 -35.88
C ASN A 299 10.06 7.79 -34.47
N LYS A 300 10.49 9.06 -34.38
CA LYS A 300 10.54 9.83 -33.12
C LYS A 300 9.16 9.91 -32.46
N THR A 301 9.11 9.75 -31.14
CA THR A 301 7.86 9.86 -30.35
C THR A 301 7.30 11.30 -30.41
N PRO A 302 5.97 11.50 -30.25
CA PRO A 302 5.36 12.83 -30.30
C PRO A 302 5.96 13.82 -29.29
N TYR A 303 6.28 13.35 -28.09
CA TYR A 303 6.89 14.17 -27.04
C TYR A 303 8.29 14.66 -27.43
N GLN A 304 9.12 13.81 -28.03
CA GLN A 304 10.46 14.18 -28.49
C GLN A 304 10.41 15.21 -29.63
N LYS A 305 9.37 15.18 -30.47
CA LYS A 305 9.18 16.24 -31.50
C LYS A 305 8.87 17.58 -30.84
N ILE A 306 7.94 17.58 -29.88
CA ILE A 306 7.54 18.78 -29.13
C ILE A 306 8.73 19.34 -28.34
N GLU A 307 9.53 18.51 -27.68
CA GLU A 307 10.70 18.98 -26.93
C GLU A 307 11.77 19.59 -27.85
N ILE A 308 12.00 19.00 -29.02
CA ILE A 308 12.94 19.54 -30.02
C ILE A 308 12.42 20.86 -30.59
N GLU A 309 11.11 20.97 -30.85
CA GLU A 309 10.46 22.22 -31.29
C GLU A 309 10.59 23.31 -30.23
N ILE A 310 10.25 23.01 -28.97
CA ILE A 310 10.39 23.95 -27.85
C ILE A 310 11.84 24.40 -27.66
N ARG A 311 12.81 23.48 -27.76
CA ARG A 311 14.24 23.83 -27.63
C ARG A 311 14.77 24.65 -28.82
N LYS A 312 14.16 24.51 -30.00
CA LYS A 312 14.48 25.33 -31.19
C LYS A 312 13.87 26.72 -31.09
N ASP A 313 12.61 26.80 -30.67
CA ASP A 313 11.84 28.04 -30.67
C ASP A 313 12.08 28.88 -29.40
N ALA A 314 12.42 28.23 -28.28
CA ALA A 314 12.68 28.85 -26.99
C ALA A 314 13.87 28.17 -26.26
N PRO A 315 15.12 28.45 -26.64
CA PRO A 315 16.31 27.82 -26.07
C PRO A 315 16.51 28.08 -24.55
N TYR A 316 15.81 29.06 -24.00
CA TYR A 316 15.84 29.42 -22.57
C TYR A 316 14.62 28.91 -21.78
N TRP A 317 13.82 28.02 -22.38
CA TRP A 317 12.68 27.39 -21.73
C TRP A 317 13.04 26.01 -21.13
N PRO A 318 12.60 25.70 -19.90
CA PRO A 318 11.86 26.57 -18.98
C PRO A 318 12.79 27.60 -18.33
N PRO A 319 12.33 28.84 -18.08
CA PRO A 319 13.11 29.82 -17.35
C PRO A 319 13.30 29.32 -15.91
N ILE A 320 14.48 28.79 -15.63
CA ILE A 320 14.88 28.46 -14.26
C ILE A 320 15.24 29.79 -13.62
N THR A 321 14.34 30.34 -12.81
CA THR A 321 14.66 31.46 -11.94
C THR A 321 15.80 31.03 -11.03
N LYS A 322 17.00 31.59 -11.25
CA LYS A 322 18.04 31.59 -10.24
C LYS A 322 17.47 32.37 -9.05
N SER A 323 17.60 31.81 -7.85
CA SER A 323 17.16 32.38 -6.57
C SER A 323 17.23 33.91 -6.58
N SER A 324 16.08 34.56 -6.45
CA SER A 324 16.00 36.01 -6.35
C SER A 324 16.66 36.47 -5.05
N ASP A 325 17.79 37.16 -5.18
CA ASP A 325 18.25 38.09 -4.16
C ASP A 325 17.14 39.13 -3.95
N HIS A 326 16.78 39.32 -2.69
CA HIS A 326 15.81 40.32 -2.25
C HIS A 326 16.36 41.72 -2.54
N ASP A 327 15.87 42.36 -3.60
CA ASP A 327 15.85 43.83 -3.70
C ASP A 327 14.39 44.29 -3.87
N SER A 328 13.75 44.50 -2.73
CA SER A 328 12.50 45.26 -2.63
C SER A 328 12.80 46.73 -2.91
N ASN A 329 12.54 47.20 -4.13
CA ASN A 329 12.11 48.57 -4.43
C ASN A 329 11.92 48.77 -5.94
N HIS A 330 10.76 48.37 -6.47
CA HIS A 330 10.07 49.10 -7.54
C HIS A 330 8.69 48.47 -7.78
N ILE A 331 7.63 49.22 -7.47
CA ILE A 331 6.25 48.91 -7.88
C ILE A 331 5.96 49.77 -9.12
N PRO A 332 5.76 49.20 -10.31
CA PRO A 332 5.09 49.90 -11.39
C PRO A 332 3.58 49.62 -11.29
N ASN A 333 2.81 50.69 -11.08
CA ASN A 333 1.36 50.69 -11.21
C ASN A 333 0.95 50.28 -12.64
N GLY A 334 0.29 49.15 -12.80
CA GLY A 334 -0.36 48.74 -14.05
C GLY A 334 -1.64 47.96 -13.77
N LYS A 335 -2.79 48.50 -14.18
CA LYS A 335 -4.10 47.82 -14.10
C LYS A 335 -4.11 46.57 -15.00
N PRO A 336 -4.85 45.50 -14.63
CA PRO A 336 -4.96 44.32 -15.47
C PRO A 336 -5.82 44.63 -16.71
N ASN A 337 -5.26 44.40 -17.90
CA ASN A 337 -6.00 44.47 -19.16
C ASN A 337 -6.80 43.18 -19.34
N HIS A 338 -8.13 43.26 -19.27
CA HIS A 338 -9.02 42.26 -19.85
C HIS A 338 -8.94 42.36 -21.38
N ILE A 339 -8.67 41.24 -22.05
CA ILE A 339 -8.84 41.12 -23.51
C ILE A 339 -10.22 40.52 -23.74
N GLU A 340 -11.18 41.35 -24.13
CA GLU A 340 -12.45 40.90 -24.73
C GLU A 340 -12.23 40.59 -26.22
N VAL A 341 -12.52 39.35 -26.63
CA VAL A 341 -12.53 38.97 -28.05
C VAL A 341 -13.96 39.14 -28.57
N ASN A 342 -14.17 40.17 -29.40
CA ASN A 342 -15.42 40.39 -30.14
C ASN A 342 -15.35 39.69 -31.51
N GLU A 343 -16.19 38.68 -31.74
CA GLU A 343 -16.41 38.10 -33.07
C GLU A 343 -17.40 38.95 -33.89
N LYS A 344 -17.04 39.27 -35.13
CA LYS A 344 -17.98 39.77 -36.16
C LYS A 344 -18.05 38.76 -37.32
N PRO A 345 -19.24 38.42 -37.83
CA PRO A 345 -19.38 37.46 -38.93
C PRO A 345 -19.16 38.16 -40.28
N LYS A 346 -18.44 37.52 -41.19
CA LYS A 346 -18.38 37.92 -42.61
C LYS A 346 -19.14 36.89 -43.47
N ASN A 347 -20.18 37.39 -44.13
CA ASN A 347 -21.00 36.69 -45.11
C ASN A 347 -20.34 36.69 -46.51
N ASN A 348 -20.47 35.55 -47.19
CA ASN A 348 -20.60 35.25 -48.63
C ASN A 348 -19.92 36.14 -49.70
N ARG A 349 -19.10 35.49 -50.54
CA ARG A 349 -19.10 35.67 -52.00
C ARG A 349 -18.72 34.37 -52.73
N THR A 350 -19.64 33.91 -53.56
CA THR A 350 -19.60 32.80 -54.52
C THR A 350 -18.77 33.16 -55.77
N ILE A 351 -18.20 32.16 -56.47
CA ILE A 351 -18.39 31.86 -57.92
C ILE A 351 -17.39 30.77 -58.40
N SER A 352 -17.95 29.72 -59.04
CA SER A 352 -17.46 28.71 -60.02
C SER A 352 -15.96 28.41 -60.16
N GLY A 353 -15.44 27.18 -60.29
CA GLY A 353 -16.02 25.90 -60.69
C GLY A 353 -15.23 25.33 -61.89
N THR A 354 -14.56 24.18 -61.74
CA THR A 354 -14.30 23.17 -62.80
C THR A 354 -13.67 21.90 -62.24
N LYS A 355 -14.12 20.77 -62.80
CA LYS A 355 -13.86 19.36 -62.46
C LYS A 355 -12.47 18.87 -62.92
N ASN A 356 -11.89 17.88 -62.23
CA ASN A 356 -11.71 16.52 -62.76
C ASN A 356 -10.92 15.57 -61.81
N ASN A 357 -11.62 14.49 -61.47
CA ASN A 357 -11.25 13.08 -61.20
C ASN A 357 -9.78 12.66 -60.98
N SER A 358 -9.57 11.90 -59.90
CA SER A 358 -9.21 10.47 -59.97
C SER A 358 -9.64 9.73 -58.70
N SER A 359 -10.31 8.61 -58.91
CA SER A 359 -11.05 7.69 -58.04
C SER A 359 -10.24 7.02 -56.91
N GLU A 360 -10.87 6.74 -55.76
CA GLU A 360 -11.23 5.39 -55.20
C GLU A 360 -9.99 4.53 -54.87
N GLU A 361 -9.83 3.91 -53.70
CA GLU A 361 -10.76 3.07 -52.94
C GLU A 361 -10.05 2.66 -51.61
N PHE A 362 -10.75 2.55 -50.48
CA PHE A 362 -10.72 1.38 -49.58
C PHE A 362 -11.73 1.55 -48.44
N GLU A 363 -12.54 0.49 -48.30
CA GLU A 363 -13.81 0.37 -47.56
C GLU A 363 -13.73 0.38 -46.02
N MET A 364 -14.92 0.65 -45.47
CA MET A 364 -15.39 0.44 -44.11
C MET A 364 -15.14 -0.97 -43.55
N ILE A 365 -14.86 -1.04 -42.24
CA ILE A 365 -15.64 -1.90 -41.34
C ILE A 365 -16.08 -1.03 -40.16
N ALA A 366 -17.38 -0.74 -40.14
CA ALA A 366 -18.10 -0.18 -39.00
C ALA A 366 -18.66 -1.34 -38.18
N GLU A 367 -18.33 -1.40 -36.90
CA GLU A 367 -19.11 -2.16 -35.94
C GLU A 367 -19.84 -1.18 -35.02
N LYS A 368 -21.17 -1.27 -35.08
CA LYS A 368 -22.14 -0.48 -34.33
C LYS A 368 -22.01 -0.76 -32.84
N VAL A 369 -21.79 0.26 -32.03
CA VAL A 369 -22.22 0.25 -30.64
C VAL A 369 -23.38 1.23 -30.50
N THR A 370 -24.57 0.64 -30.41
CA THR A 370 -25.83 1.26 -30.03
C THR A 370 -25.70 1.91 -28.66
N VAL A 371 -25.92 3.23 -28.61
CA VAL A 371 -26.15 3.96 -27.36
C VAL A 371 -27.53 3.56 -26.84
N VAL A 372 -27.57 2.85 -25.71
CA VAL A 372 -28.80 2.62 -24.95
C VAL A 372 -29.13 3.93 -24.20
N PRO A 373 -30.34 4.48 -24.35
CA PRO A 373 -30.76 5.62 -23.55
C PRO A 373 -30.97 5.18 -22.10
N LEU A 374 -30.39 5.92 -21.15
CA LEU A 374 -30.68 5.76 -19.73
C LEU A 374 -32.11 6.24 -19.49
N ASP A 375 -32.99 5.28 -19.21
CA ASP A 375 -34.37 5.49 -18.81
C ASP A 375 -34.48 6.28 -17.50
N ASN A 376 -35.55 7.06 -17.44
CA ASN A 376 -36.00 7.89 -16.35
C ASN A 376 -36.25 7.09 -15.05
N GLU A 377 -35.29 7.08 -14.11
CA GLU A 377 -35.53 6.65 -12.72
C GLU A 377 -34.86 7.55 -11.65
N CYS A 378 -34.66 8.84 -11.93
CA CYS A 378 -34.24 9.82 -10.89
C CYS A 378 -35.30 10.86 -10.52
N GLU A 379 -36.55 10.70 -10.95
CA GLU A 379 -37.62 11.67 -10.67
C GLU A 379 -38.81 11.09 -9.87
N LYS A 380 -38.62 9.96 -9.16
CA LYS A 380 -39.63 9.37 -8.27
C LYS A 380 -39.23 9.16 -6.81
N LEU A 381 -38.04 9.57 -6.39
CA LEU A 381 -37.57 9.41 -5.01
C LEU A 381 -37.65 10.67 -4.14
N ASN A 382 -38.35 11.72 -4.60
CA ASN A 382 -38.56 12.96 -3.85
C ASN A 382 -40.02 13.24 -3.42
N VAL A 383 -40.89 12.22 -3.40
CA VAL A 383 -42.30 12.37 -2.97
C VAL A 383 -42.68 11.49 -1.76
N GLU A 384 -41.76 10.71 -1.19
CA GLU A 384 -42.09 9.78 -0.08
C GLU A 384 -41.38 10.08 1.26
N LEU A 385 -41.05 11.35 1.53
CA LEU A 385 -40.52 11.80 2.83
C LEU A 385 -41.32 12.96 3.47
N THR A 386 -42.60 13.14 3.08
CA THR A 386 -43.49 14.13 3.71
C THR A 386 -44.76 13.54 4.34
N LYS A 387 -44.82 12.22 4.54
CA LYS A 387 -45.83 11.59 5.42
C LYS A 387 -45.28 10.32 6.05
N ILE A 388 -44.65 10.45 7.22
CA ILE A 388 -44.79 9.63 8.44
C ILE A 388 -44.24 10.49 9.59
#